data_AF-A0A924XAS0-F1
#
_entry.id   AF-A0A924XAS0-F1
#
_cell.length_a   1.000
_cell.length_b   1.000
_cell.length_c   1.000
_cell.angle_alpha   90.00
_cell.angle_beta   90.00
_cell.angle_gamma   90.00
#
_symmetry.space_group_name_H-M   'P 1'
#
loop_
_entity.id
_entity.type
_entity.pdbx_description
1 polymer ?
#
loop_
_entity_poly.entity_id
_entity_poly.type
_entity_poly.pdbx_seq_one_letter_code
_entity_poly.pdbx_strand_id
1 'polypeptide(L)'
;KSFSNPVAFVPDQPDSIGFEMPDVNHTFRKGHRIMIQIQSSWFPHIDRNPQTFVPNIFEAKESDFQKATMRVYRDGTRATRINVRVVRRPAT
;
A
#
# COMPACT_ATOMS: atom_id res chain seq x y z
N LYS A 1 4.19 -0.68 -15.93
CA LYS A 1 3.28 -0.33 -14.82
C LYS A 1 3.35 1.19 -14.65
N SER A 2 2.29 1.91 -15.02
CA SER A 2 2.21 3.36 -14.83
C SER A 2 0.77 3.75 -14.48
N PHE A 3 0.58 4.96 -13.95
CA PHE A 3 -0.75 5.50 -13.68
C PHE A 3 -1.60 5.65 -14.95
N SER A 4 -0.96 5.88 -16.11
CA SER A 4 -1.63 6.05 -17.40
C SER A 4 -1.87 4.74 -18.16
N ASN A 5 -1.15 3.67 -17.82
CA ASN A 5 -1.24 2.37 -18.49
C ASN A 5 -1.32 1.24 -17.45
N PRO A 6 -2.53 0.88 -17.01
CA PRO A 6 -2.73 -0.16 -16.02
C PRO A 6 -2.43 -1.54 -16.62
N VAL A 7 -1.83 -2.41 -15.82
CA VAL A 7 -1.54 -3.80 -16.19
C VAL A 7 -1.91 -4.72 -15.05
N ALA A 8 -2.34 -5.94 -15.37
CA ALA A 8 -2.68 -6.94 -14.37
C ALA A 8 -1.43 -7.36 -13.55
N PHE A 9 -1.65 -7.64 -12.27
CA PHE A 9 -0.68 -8.39 -11.47
C PHE A 9 -0.68 -9.86 -11.91
N VAL A 10 0.48 -10.51 -11.86
CA VAL A 10 0.59 -11.95 -12.06
C VAL A 10 0.27 -12.64 -10.73
N PRO A 11 -0.72 -13.56 -10.68
CA PRO A 11 -1.06 -14.28 -9.45
C PRO A 11 0.15 -14.97 -8.81
N ASP A 12 0.25 -14.90 -7.49
CA ASP A 12 1.31 -15.49 -6.65
C ASP A 12 2.75 -15.04 -6.93
N GLN A 13 2.95 -14.10 -7.87
CA GLN A 13 4.24 -13.48 -8.12
C GLN A 13 4.40 -12.21 -7.25
N PRO A 14 5.40 -12.14 -6.36
CA PRO A 14 5.68 -10.93 -5.60
C PRO A 14 6.00 -9.75 -6.53
N ASP A 15 5.46 -8.59 -6.19
CA ASP A 15 5.65 -7.36 -6.95
C ASP A 15 6.00 -6.19 -6.02
N SER A 16 6.62 -5.15 -6.58
CA SER A 16 7.01 -3.96 -5.82
C SER A 16 6.14 -2.76 -6.19
N ILE A 17 5.41 -2.23 -5.22
CA ILE A 17 4.58 -1.03 -5.37
C ILE A 17 5.26 0.11 -4.61
N GLY A 18 5.68 1.15 -5.33
CA GLY A 18 6.26 2.36 -4.76
C GLY A 18 5.33 3.55 -4.98
N PHE A 19 5.06 4.30 -3.92
CA PHE A 19 4.28 5.54 -3.95
C PHE A 19 4.72 6.46 -2.82
N GLU A 20 4.42 7.75 -2.96
CA GLU A 20 4.67 8.76 -1.93
C GLU A 20 3.44 8.89 -1.02
N MET A 21 3.68 9.04 0.28
CA MET A 21 2.64 9.30 1.28
C MET A 21 2.61 10.80 1.62
N PRO A 22 1.50 11.33 2.16
CA PRO A 22 1.42 12.70 2.62
C PRO A 22 2.56 13.07 3.59
N ASP A 23 3.01 14.32 3.52
CA ASP A 23 4.08 14.85 4.38
C ASP A 23 3.71 14.79 5.86
N VAL A 24 4.75 14.63 6.69
CA VAL A 24 4.61 14.59 8.15
C VAL A 24 5.61 15.52 8.83
N ASN A 25 5.13 16.31 9.79
CA ASN A 25 5.97 17.03 10.75
C ASN A 25 5.60 16.57 12.16
N HIS A 26 6.15 15.42 12.57
CA HIS A 26 5.75 14.75 13.81
C HIS A 26 6.96 14.39 14.68
N THR A 27 6.78 14.37 16.00
CA THR A 27 7.76 13.88 16.97
C THR A 27 7.16 12.76 17.80
N PHE A 28 7.65 11.54 17.62
CA PHE A 28 7.33 10.41 18.50
C PHE A 28 8.03 10.61 19.85
N ARG A 29 7.25 10.83 20.91
CA ARG A 29 7.78 11.09 22.26
C ARG A 29 8.21 9.81 22.97
N LYS A 30 8.93 9.95 24.08
CA LYS A 30 9.27 8.82 24.96
C LYS A 30 7.99 8.07 25.34
N GLY A 31 8.01 6.75 25.16
CA GLY A 31 6.85 5.87 25.40
C GLY A 31 5.96 5.65 24.19
N HIS A 32 6.07 6.45 23.12
CA HIS A 32 5.33 6.23 21.88
C HIS A 32 5.96 5.12 21.04
N ARG A 33 5.20 4.58 20.08
CA ARG A 33 5.66 3.59 19.11
C ARG A 33 5.33 4.05 17.69
N ILE A 34 6.17 3.67 16.74
CA ILE A 34 5.84 3.70 15.33
C ILE A 34 5.04 2.43 15.04
N MET A 35 3.87 2.59 14.43
CA MET A 35 3.01 1.49 14.02
C MET A 35 2.69 1.63 12.54
N ILE A 36 2.77 0.52 11.81
CA ILE A 36 2.44 0.45 10.40
C ILE A 36 1.31 -0.56 10.26
N GLN A 37 0.22 -0.14 9.62
CA GLN A 37 -0.92 -0.99 9.29
C GLN A 37 -1.04 -1.07 7.77
N ILE A 38 -1.30 -2.27 7.25
CA ILE A 38 -1.46 -2.54 5.82
C ILE A 38 -2.76 -3.30 5.66
N GLN A 39 -3.62 -2.83 4.75
CA GLN A 39 -4.90 -3.43 4.40
C GLN A 39 -5.17 -3.21 2.90
N SER A 40 -6.02 -4.06 2.32
CA SER A 40 -6.36 -4.01 0.88
C SER A 40 -7.76 -3.46 0.61
N SER A 41 -8.40 -2.82 1.59
CA SER A 41 -9.69 -2.16 1.42
C SER A 41 -9.84 -0.98 2.38
N TRP A 42 -10.57 0.05 1.97
CA TRP A 42 -10.92 1.18 2.84
C TRP A 42 -12.34 1.66 2.54
N PHE A 43 -13.29 0.75 2.72
CA PHE A 43 -14.70 1.01 2.44
C PHE A 43 -15.37 1.76 3.60
N PRO A 44 -16.30 2.71 3.35
CA PRO A 44 -16.81 3.16 2.04
C PRO A 44 -16.04 4.35 1.44
N HIS A 45 -14.92 4.77 2.04
CA HIS A 45 -14.19 5.96 1.58
C HIS A 45 -13.57 5.76 0.19
N ILE A 46 -13.03 4.57 -0.07
CA ILE A 46 -12.54 4.12 -1.38
C ILE A 46 -13.38 2.93 -1.84
N ASP A 47 -13.65 2.85 -3.14
CA ASP A 47 -14.35 1.73 -3.75
C ASP A 47 -13.58 0.41 -3.55
N ARG A 48 -14.31 -0.72 -3.61
CA ARG A 48 -13.70 -2.03 -3.43
C ARG A 48 -12.95 -2.42 -4.70
N ASN A 49 -11.69 -2.81 -4.56
CA ASN A 49 -10.96 -3.46 -5.65
C ASN A 49 -11.55 -4.88 -5.87
N PRO A 50 -11.96 -5.27 -7.10
CA PRO A 50 -12.50 -6.60 -7.37
C PRO A 50 -11.51 -7.75 -7.11
N GLN A 51 -10.22 -7.43 -7.04
CA GLN A 51 -9.12 -8.41 -7.00
C GLN A 51 -9.05 -9.32 -8.23
N THR A 52 -9.73 -8.90 -9.30
CA THR A 52 -9.62 -9.37 -10.67
C THR A 52 -9.31 -8.15 -11.54
N PHE A 53 -8.43 -8.30 -12.53
CA PHE A 53 -8.16 -7.20 -13.45
C PHE A 53 -9.33 -7.03 -14.42
N VAL A 54 -10.04 -5.90 -14.31
CA VAL A 54 -11.12 -5.49 -15.21
C VAL A 54 -10.72 -4.21 -15.93
N PRO A 55 -11.26 -3.93 -17.14
CA PRO A 55 -10.92 -2.72 -17.89
C PRO A 55 -11.25 -1.42 -17.15
N ASN A 56 -12.35 -1.42 -16.40
CA ASN A 56 -12.83 -0.26 -15.64
C ASN A 56 -13.49 -0.71 -14.33
N ILE A 57 -12.93 -0.32 -13.18
CA ILE A 57 -13.46 -0.73 -11.86
C ILE A 57 -14.85 -0.15 -11.60
N PHE A 58 -15.19 1.00 -12.18
CA PHE A 58 -16.53 1.59 -12.05
C PHE A 58 -17.64 0.74 -12.69
N GLU A 59 -17.27 -0.16 -13.60
CA GLU A 59 -18.19 -1.06 -14.31
C GLU A 59 -18.10 -2.50 -13.81
N ALA A 60 -17.36 -2.75 -12.72
CA ALA A 60 -17.18 -4.09 -12.16
C ALA A 60 -18.53 -4.70 -11.75
N LYS A 61 -18.78 -5.93 -12.20
CA LYS A 61 -19.96 -6.72 -11.86
C LYS A 61 -19.70 -7.48 -10.57
N GLU A 62 -20.77 -7.94 -9.92
CA GLU A 62 -20.67 -8.78 -8.72
C GLU A 62 -19.78 -10.01 -8.94
N SER A 63 -19.85 -10.62 -10.13
CA SER A 63 -19.04 -11.78 -10.52
C SER A 63 -17.54 -11.50 -10.64
N ASP A 64 -17.12 -10.23 -10.76
CA ASP A 64 -15.71 -9.86 -10.90
C ASP A 64 -14.99 -9.81 -9.54
N PHE A 65 -15.76 -9.69 -8.45
CA PHE A 65 -15.22 -9.64 -7.09
C PHE A 65 -14.87 -11.03 -6.60
N GLN A 66 -13.58 -11.24 -6.31
CA GLN A 66 -13.09 -12.48 -5.73
C GLN A 66 -12.36 -12.24 -4.42
N LYS A 67 -12.36 -13.26 -3.55
CA LYS A 67 -11.47 -13.28 -2.38
C LYS A 67 -10.04 -13.46 -2.85
N ALA A 68 -9.11 -12.73 -2.26
CA ALA A 68 -7.70 -12.86 -2.54
C ALA A 68 -6.89 -12.93 -1.24
N THR A 69 -5.83 -13.73 -1.26
CA THR A 69 -4.90 -13.83 -0.13
C THR A 69 -3.73 -12.87 -0.34
N MET A 70 -3.63 -11.85 0.51
CA MET A 70 -2.58 -10.85 0.42
C MET A 70 -1.38 -11.26 1.27
N ARG A 71 -0.16 -11.04 0.77
CA ARG A 71 1.08 -11.32 1.50
C ARG A 71 2.06 -10.15 1.40
N VAL A 72 2.48 -9.65 2.55
CA VAL A 72 3.54 -8.64 2.65
C VAL A 72 4.86 -9.36 2.94
N TYR A 73 5.81 -9.23 2.03
CA TYR A 73 7.15 -9.81 2.17
C TYR A 73 8.06 -8.88 2.98
N ARG A 74 8.84 -9.46 3.88
CA ARG A 74 9.74 -8.73 4.80
C ARG A 74 11.07 -9.48 4.98
N ASP A 75 11.44 -10.28 3.98
CA ASP A 75 12.69 -11.04 3.98
C ASP A 75 13.86 -10.21 3.42
N GLY A 76 15.09 -10.73 3.52
CA GLY A 76 16.30 -9.99 3.15
C GLY A 76 16.37 -9.56 1.68
N THR A 77 15.73 -10.29 0.76
CA THR A 77 15.71 -9.93 -0.67
C THR A 77 14.47 -9.12 -1.05
N ARG A 78 13.41 -9.14 -0.24
CA ARG A 78 12.15 -8.41 -0.43
C ARG A 78 11.76 -7.64 0.83
N ALA A 79 12.55 -6.61 1.14
CA ALA A 79 12.35 -5.78 2.32
C ALA A 79 11.32 -4.64 2.06
N THR A 80 10.03 -4.91 2.29
CA THR A 80 9.01 -3.84 2.36
C THR A 80 9.37 -2.84 3.46
N ARG A 81 9.34 -1.54 3.13
CA ARG A 81 9.79 -0.47 4.02
C ARG A 81 9.00 0.81 3.79
N ILE A 82 9.03 1.69 4.79
CA ILE A 82 8.67 3.10 4.67
C ILE A 82 9.95 3.91 4.80
N ASN A 83 10.23 4.77 3.83
CA ASN A 83 11.33 5.72 3.93
C ASN A 83 10.83 6.99 4.63
N VAL A 84 11.46 7.38 5.73
CA VAL A 84 11.09 8.58 6.50
C VAL A 84 12.27 9.55 6.57
N ARG A 85 12.00 10.84 6.48
CA ARG A 85 13.00 11.88 6.74
C ARG A 85 13.11 12.12 8.24
N VAL A 86 14.16 11.59 8.86
CA VAL A 86 14.46 11.87 10.28
C VAL A 86 15.25 13.17 10.36
N VAL A 87 14.66 14.19 10.98
CA VAL A 87 15.34 15.45 11.29
C VAL A 87 15.83 15.45 12.73
N ARG A 88 17.09 15.87 12.95
CA ARG A 88 17.62 16.05 14.30
C ARG A 88 17.14 17.38 14.85
N ARG A 89 16.82 17.41 16.14
CA ARG A 89 16.58 18.68 16.84
C ARG A 89 17.90 19.46 16.86
N PRO A 90 17.91 20.76 16.50
CA PRO A 90 19.09 21.59 16.68
C PRO A 90 19.57 21.54 18.13
N ALA A 91 20.89 21.54 18.35
CA ALA A 91 21.43 21.78 19.67
C ALA A 91 21.02 23.20 20.10
N THR A 92 20.34 23.29 21.24
CA THR A 92 20.12 24.56 21.94
C THR A 92 21.42 25.07 22.53
#